data_AF-A0A523RH29-F1
#
_entry.id   AF-A0A523RH29-F1
#
_cell.length_a   1.000
_cell.length_b   1.000
_cell.length_c   1.000
_cell.angle_alpha   90.00
_cell.angle_beta   90.00
_cell.angle_gamma   90.00
#
_symmetry.space_group_name_H-M   'P 1'
#
loop_
_entity.id
_entity.type
_entity.pdbx_description
1 polymer ?
#
loop_
_entity_poly.entity_id
_entity_poly.type
_entity_poly.pdbx_seq_one_letter_code
_entity_poly.pdbx_strand_id
1 'polypeptide(L)'
;MLDLRAKINELERELTILQEELQKTKENLKETHHKLIGREKSLVKISEKFSSAKKNLDSVSENKLNTDIELTRLKPELEELKTKLTEANGTISKLESELKFTTEKASEMEQTLKFKEKAIENHKDDLERRKKEIDKINEVVKLNQKETDELIEKIKTLEAKLSEIKATPKVLKRIKEMMLIKGFLSDRELDKIYAEFD
;
A
#
# COMPACT_ATOMS: atom_id res chain seq x y z
N MET A 1 -130.03 -57.15 -26.53
CA MET A 1 -130.08 -56.18 -25.40
C MET A 1 -128.99 -56.44 -24.37
N LEU A 2 -128.77 -57.67 -23.88
CA LEU A 2 -127.71 -57.98 -22.91
C LEU A 2 -126.27 -57.75 -23.45
N ASP A 3 -126.01 -58.13 -24.70
CA ASP A 3 -124.67 -58.17 -25.30
C ASP A 3 -124.09 -56.76 -25.59
N LEU A 4 -124.95 -55.84 -26.06
CA LEU A 4 -124.59 -54.43 -26.25
C LEU A 4 -124.24 -53.75 -24.92
N ARG A 5 -124.91 -54.13 -23.82
CA ARG A 5 -124.65 -53.58 -22.49
C ARG A 5 -123.30 -54.03 -21.93
N ALA A 6 -122.88 -55.26 -22.22
CA ALA A 6 -121.55 -55.75 -21.86
C ALA A 6 -120.44 -55.00 -22.62
N LYS A 7 -120.61 -54.80 -23.93
CA LYS A 7 -119.69 -54.01 -24.78
C LYS A 7 -119.56 -52.55 -24.32
N ILE A 8 -120.68 -51.92 -23.95
CA ILE A 8 -120.70 -50.55 -23.41
C ILE A 8 -119.92 -50.50 -22.08
N ASN A 9 -120.18 -51.43 -21.17
CA ASN A 9 -119.47 -51.48 -19.88
C ASN A 9 -117.95 -51.75 -20.05
N GLU A 10 -117.55 -52.53 -21.05
CA GLU A 10 -116.15 -52.79 -21.40
C GLU A 10 -115.48 -51.52 -21.94
N LEU A 11 -116.12 -50.82 -22.87
CA LEU A 11 -115.64 -49.55 -23.41
C LEU A 11 -115.56 -48.45 -22.34
N GLU A 12 -116.48 -48.42 -21.37
CA GLU A 12 -116.44 -47.49 -20.22
C GLU A 12 -115.23 -47.78 -19.31
N ARG A 13 -114.89 -49.06 -19.09
CA ARG A 13 -113.68 -49.45 -18.34
C ARG A 13 -112.42 -49.06 -19.09
N GLU A 14 -112.34 -49.33 -20.38
CA GLU A 14 -111.20 -48.94 -21.21
C GLU A 14 -111.01 -47.41 -21.23
N LEU A 15 -112.10 -46.65 -21.38
CA LEU A 15 -112.07 -45.19 -21.33
C LEU A 15 -111.54 -44.68 -19.98
N THR A 16 -111.94 -45.32 -18.88
CA THR A 16 -111.47 -44.97 -17.53
C THR A 16 -109.97 -45.24 -17.38
N ILE A 17 -109.49 -46.39 -17.85
CA ILE A 17 -108.06 -46.75 -17.82
C ILE A 17 -107.24 -45.76 -18.66
N LEU A 18 -107.69 -45.45 -19.88
CA LEU A 18 -107.06 -44.47 -20.77
C LEU A 18 -107.00 -43.08 -20.14
N GLN A 19 -108.03 -42.67 -19.40
CA GLN A 19 -108.03 -41.40 -18.66
C GLN A 19 -107.00 -41.39 -17.52
N GLU A 20 -106.88 -42.48 -16.77
CA GLU A 20 -105.86 -42.61 -15.72
C GLU A 20 -104.43 -42.60 -16.28
N GLU A 21 -104.19 -43.32 -17.39
CA GLU A 21 -102.90 -43.32 -18.09
C GLU A 21 -102.55 -41.96 -18.67
N LEU A 22 -103.53 -41.26 -19.27
CA LEU A 22 -103.35 -39.89 -19.76
C LEU A 22 -102.99 -38.92 -18.61
N GLN A 23 -103.59 -39.11 -17.44
CA GLN A 23 -103.27 -38.29 -16.27
C GLN A 23 -101.84 -38.58 -15.77
N LYS A 24 -101.45 -39.85 -15.65
CA LYS A 24 -100.07 -40.24 -15.26
C LYS A 24 -99.01 -39.71 -16.23
N THR A 25 -99.26 -39.84 -17.53
CA THR A 25 -98.33 -39.33 -18.56
C THR A 25 -98.20 -37.82 -18.51
N LYS A 26 -99.30 -37.09 -18.26
CA LYS A 26 -99.28 -35.63 -18.06
C LYS A 26 -98.48 -35.21 -16.82
N GLU A 27 -98.58 -35.96 -15.73
CA GLU A 27 -97.80 -35.72 -14.51
C GLU A 27 -96.30 -35.99 -14.74
N ASN A 28 -95.96 -37.11 -15.39
CA ASN A 28 -94.58 -37.44 -15.77
C ASN A 28 -93.99 -36.39 -16.73
N LEU A 29 -94.79 -35.88 -17.68
CA LEU A 29 -94.37 -34.81 -18.58
C LEU A 29 -94.05 -33.52 -17.83
N LYS A 30 -94.86 -33.15 -16.82
CA LYS A 30 -94.58 -31.98 -15.98
C LYS A 30 -93.30 -32.17 -15.17
N GLU A 31 -93.10 -33.35 -14.59
CA GLU A 31 -91.89 -33.63 -13.79
C GLU A 31 -90.62 -33.58 -14.65
N THR A 32 -90.66 -34.22 -15.83
CA THR A 32 -89.54 -34.20 -16.78
C THR A 32 -89.23 -32.81 -17.30
N HIS A 33 -90.26 -32.00 -17.59
CA HIS A 33 -90.08 -30.60 -17.97
C HIS A 33 -89.41 -29.78 -16.84
N HIS A 34 -89.82 -29.98 -15.59
CA HIS A 34 -89.19 -29.30 -14.45
C HIS A 34 -87.71 -29.71 -14.28
N LYS A 35 -87.39 -31.00 -14.42
CA LYS A 35 -86.01 -31.49 -14.40
C LYS A 35 -85.17 -30.93 -15.54
N LEU A 36 -85.74 -30.79 -16.74
CA LEU A 36 -85.08 -30.22 -17.91
C LEU A 36 -84.68 -28.76 -17.63
N ILE A 37 -85.60 -27.94 -17.14
CA ILE A 37 -85.32 -26.54 -16.76
C ILE A 37 -84.20 -26.47 -15.72
N GLY A 38 -84.19 -27.38 -14.73
CA GLY A 38 -83.12 -27.45 -13.72
C GLY A 38 -81.74 -27.77 -14.32
N ARG A 39 -81.70 -28.68 -15.31
CA ARG A 39 -80.48 -29.04 -16.04
C ARG A 39 -79.99 -27.89 -16.92
N GLU A 40 -80.88 -27.20 -17.62
CA GLU A 40 -80.55 -26.03 -18.45
C GLU A 40 -79.90 -24.92 -17.61
N LYS A 41 -80.49 -24.60 -16.44
CA LYS A 41 -79.91 -23.63 -15.50
C LYS A 41 -78.52 -24.04 -15.01
N SER A 42 -78.31 -25.33 -14.77
CA SER A 42 -77.02 -25.86 -14.33
C SER A 42 -75.98 -25.78 -15.45
N LEU A 43 -76.38 -26.06 -16.68
CA LEU A 43 -75.52 -25.98 -17.86
C LEU A 43 -75.04 -24.55 -18.13
N VAL A 44 -75.93 -23.55 -17.99
CA VAL A 44 -75.55 -22.12 -18.09
C VAL A 44 -74.47 -21.78 -17.05
N LYS A 45 -74.67 -22.16 -15.78
CA LYS A 45 -73.68 -21.90 -14.72
C LYS A 45 -72.33 -22.56 -14.99
N ILE A 46 -72.33 -23.78 -15.54
CA ILE A 46 -71.09 -24.48 -15.91
C ILE A 46 -70.39 -23.76 -17.07
N SER A 47 -71.13 -23.30 -18.07
CA SER A 47 -70.60 -22.54 -19.21
C SER A 47 -69.94 -21.22 -18.79
N GLU A 48 -70.58 -20.48 -17.88
CA GLU A 48 -70.02 -19.25 -17.30
C GLU A 48 -68.72 -19.53 -16.53
N LYS A 49 -68.72 -20.57 -15.68
CA LYS A 49 -67.52 -21.00 -14.96
C LYS A 49 -66.40 -21.40 -15.91
N PHE A 50 -66.71 -22.16 -16.96
CA PHE A 50 -65.73 -22.58 -17.96
C PHE A 50 -65.09 -21.38 -18.67
N SER A 51 -65.90 -20.40 -19.06
CA SER A 51 -65.40 -19.16 -19.69
C SER A 51 -64.51 -18.35 -18.75
N SER A 52 -64.88 -18.26 -17.46
CA SER A 52 -64.05 -17.58 -16.46
C SER A 52 -62.71 -18.30 -16.22
N ALA A 53 -62.73 -19.63 -16.11
CA ALA A 53 -61.53 -20.44 -15.95
C ALA A 53 -60.61 -20.34 -17.16
N LYS A 54 -61.18 -20.29 -18.38
CA LYS A 54 -60.41 -20.11 -19.61
C LYS A 54 -59.68 -18.77 -19.64
N LYS A 55 -60.37 -17.67 -19.31
CA LYS A 55 -59.74 -16.33 -19.22
C LYS A 55 -58.60 -16.30 -18.19
N ASN A 56 -58.81 -16.92 -17.04
CA ASN A 56 -57.77 -17.00 -16.00
C ASN A 56 -56.55 -17.79 -16.48
N LEU A 57 -56.77 -18.91 -17.18
CA LEU A 57 -55.69 -19.71 -17.75
C LEU A 57 -54.86 -18.92 -18.76
N ASP A 58 -55.53 -18.15 -19.64
CA ASP A 58 -54.84 -17.33 -20.64
C ASP A 58 -53.98 -16.24 -19.98
N SER A 59 -54.50 -15.57 -18.93
CA SER A 59 -53.74 -14.59 -18.15
C SER A 59 -52.54 -15.21 -17.41
N VAL A 60 -52.71 -16.39 -16.81
CA VAL A 60 -51.60 -17.11 -16.15
C VAL A 60 -50.53 -17.50 -17.17
N SER A 61 -50.93 -17.94 -18.37
CA SER A 61 -50.01 -18.29 -19.44
C SER A 61 -49.19 -17.09 -19.91
N GLU A 62 -49.81 -15.92 -20.04
CA GLU A 62 -49.13 -14.68 -20.42
C GLU A 62 -48.13 -14.23 -19.34
N ASN A 63 -48.55 -14.23 -18.08
CA ASN A 63 -47.67 -13.88 -16.96
C ASN A 63 -46.46 -14.82 -16.83
N LYS A 64 -46.67 -16.12 -17.06
CA LYS A 64 -45.59 -17.10 -17.08
C LYS A 64 -44.58 -16.77 -18.18
N LEU A 65 -45.05 -16.49 -19.39
CA LEU A 65 -44.18 -16.16 -20.52
C LEU A 65 -43.37 -14.88 -20.26
N ASN A 66 -44.00 -13.85 -19.69
CA ASN A 66 -43.29 -12.62 -19.28
C ASN A 66 -42.20 -12.90 -18.24
N THR A 67 -42.51 -13.73 -17.23
CA THR A 67 -41.54 -14.13 -16.21
C THR A 67 -40.37 -14.92 -16.81
N ASP A 68 -40.65 -15.83 -17.75
CA ASP A 68 -39.62 -16.62 -18.43
C ASP A 68 -38.69 -15.72 -19.28
N ILE A 69 -39.23 -14.69 -19.92
CA ILE A 69 -38.44 -13.67 -20.65
C ILE A 69 -37.53 -12.90 -19.68
N GLU A 70 -38.06 -12.42 -18.56
CA GLU A 70 -37.27 -11.70 -17.55
C GLU A 70 -36.16 -12.58 -16.96
N LEU A 71 -36.46 -13.84 -16.65
CA LEU A 71 -35.46 -14.80 -16.17
C LEU A 71 -34.35 -15.04 -17.21
N THR A 72 -34.71 -15.13 -18.48
CA THR A 72 -33.74 -15.32 -19.57
C THR A 72 -32.84 -14.10 -19.72
N ARG A 73 -33.35 -12.89 -19.45
CA ARG A 73 -32.56 -11.65 -19.45
C ARG A 73 -31.66 -11.51 -18.21
N LEU A 74 -32.16 -11.83 -17.02
CA LEU A 74 -31.42 -11.63 -15.77
C LEU A 74 -30.30 -12.65 -15.53
N LYS A 75 -30.42 -13.87 -16.08
CA LYS A 75 -29.38 -14.91 -15.97
C LYS A 75 -28.01 -14.46 -16.50
N PRO A 76 -27.87 -13.96 -17.74
CA PRO A 76 -26.57 -13.50 -18.24
C PRO A 76 -26.04 -12.28 -17.47
N GLU A 77 -26.90 -11.34 -17.07
CA GLU A 77 -26.51 -10.19 -16.23
C GLU A 77 -25.88 -10.66 -14.90
N LEU A 78 -26.47 -11.69 -14.27
CA LEU A 78 -25.92 -12.29 -13.06
C LEU A 78 -24.55 -12.95 -13.27
N GLU A 79 -24.36 -13.69 -14.37
CA GLU A 79 -23.07 -14.32 -14.68
C GLU A 79 -21.99 -13.29 -15.04
N GLU A 80 -22.36 -12.21 -15.72
CA GLU A 80 -21.45 -11.08 -15.99
C GLU A 80 -21.02 -10.41 -14.67
N LEU A 81 -21.95 -10.16 -13.76
CA LEU A 81 -21.64 -9.59 -12.44
C LEU A 81 -20.73 -10.50 -11.61
N LYS A 82 -20.96 -11.81 -11.64
CA LYS A 82 -20.05 -12.78 -10.99
C LYS A 82 -18.65 -12.72 -11.58
N THR A 83 -18.53 -12.65 -12.91
CA THR A 83 -17.24 -12.55 -13.59
C THR A 83 -16.50 -11.28 -13.18
N LYS A 84 -17.17 -10.12 -13.24
CA LYS A 84 -16.60 -8.83 -12.78
C LYS A 84 -16.18 -8.88 -11.31
N LEU A 85 -16.95 -9.53 -10.44
CA LEU A 85 -16.61 -9.69 -9.03
C LEU A 85 -15.32 -10.53 -8.86
N THR A 86 -15.17 -11.61 -9.62
CA THR A 86 -13.95 -12.44 -9.57
C THR A 86 -12.71 -11.69 -10.07
N GLU A 87 -12.84 -10.90 -11.14
CA GLU A 87 -11.77 -10.06 -11.67
C GLU A 87 -11.35 -8.95 -10.69
N ALA A 88 -12.33 -8.28 -10.07
CA ALA A 88 -12.10 -7.27 -9.06
C ALA A 88 -11.37 -7.85 -7.85
N ASN A 89 -11.81 -9.01 -7.34
CA ASN A 89 -11.14 -9.70 -6.24
C ASN A 89 -9.69 -10.11 -6.59
N GLY A 90 -9.46 -10.58 -7.83
CA GLY A 90 -8.11 -10.87 -8.31
C GLY A 90 -7.21 -9.63 -8.38
N THR A 91 -7.77 -8.48 -8.75
CA THR A 91 -7.06 -7.20 -8.79
C THR A 91 -6.72 -6.69 -7.38
N ILE A 92 -7.67 -6.80 -6.44
CA ILE A 92 -7.47 -6.45 -5.03
C ILE A 92 -6.31 -7.26 -4.44
N SER A 93 -6.31 -8.58 -4.63
CA SER A 93 -5.25 -9.46 -4.09
C SER A 93 -3.85 -9.13 -4.64
N LYS A 94 -3.75 -8.72 -5.92
CA LYS A 94 -2.49 -8.26 -6.52
C LYS A 94 -2.02 -6.96 -5.88
N LEU A 95 -2.92 -5.96 -5.75
CA LEU A 95 -2.60 -4.67 -5.15
C LEU A 95 -2.19 -4.82 -3.67
N GLU A 96 -2.85 -5.70 -2.92
CA GLU A 96 -2.47 -6.01 -1.53
C GLU A 96 -1.04 -6.58 -1.44
N SER A 97 -0.68 -7.46 -2.37
CA SER A 97 0.67 -8.05 -2.43
C SER A 97 1.73 -7.00 -2.79
N GLU A 98 1.45 -6.14 -3.78
CA GLU A 98 2.34 -5.03 -4.18
C GLU A 98 2.52 -4.02 -3.05
N LEU A 99 1.44 -3.69 -2.33
CA LEU A 99 1.46 -2.80 -1.18
C LEU A 99 2.33 -3.36 -0.05
N LYS A 100 2.17 -4.66 0.27
CA LYS A 100 2.99 -5.33 1.28
C LYS A 100 4.48 -5.28 0.91
N PHE A 101 4.83 -5.66 -0.33
CA PHE A 101 6.21 -5.60 -0.81
C PHE A 101 6.81 -4.20 -0.73
N THR A 102 6.03 -3.19 -1.14
CA THR A 102 6.49 -1.79 -1.12
C THR A 102 6.69 -1.29 0.31
N THR A 103 5.82 -1.69 1.23
CA THR A 103 5.90 -1.34 2.66
C THR A 103 7.14 -1.96 3.31
N GLU A 104 7.41 -3.23 3.03
CA GLU A 104 8.62 -3.92 3.51
C GLU A 104 9.89 -3.22 3.00
N LYS A 105 9.95 -2.93 1.69
CA LYS A 105 11.08 -2.22 1.09
C LYS A 105 11.27 -0.81 1.66
N ALA A 106 10.20 -0.08 1.93
CA ALA A 106 10.27 1.22 2.57
C ALA A 106 10.86 1.12 3.98
N SER A 107 10.45 0.11 4.76
CA SER A 107 11.00 -0.14 6.09
C SER A 107 12.50 -0.46 6.06
N GLU A 108 12.95 -1.28 5.11
CA GLU A 108 14.38 -1.58 4.91
C GLU A 108 15.19 -0.32 4.56
N MET A 109 14.64 0.54 3.70
CA MET A 109 15.27 1.81 3.32
C MET A 109 15.38 2.76 4.50
N GLU A 110 14.33 2.86 5.34
CA GLU A 110 14.37 3.67 6.56
C GLU A 110 15.43 3.18 7.55
N GLN A 111 15.55 1.87 7.76
CA GLN A 111 16.60 1.30 8.61
C GLN A 111 18.00 1.61 8.07
N THR A 112 18.19 1.47 6.75
CA THR A 112 19.45 1.79 6.09
C THR A 112 19.81 3.27 6.24
N LEU A 113 18.83 4.17 6.12
CA LEU A 113 19.02 5.60 6.34
C LEU A 113 19.49 5.90 7.77
N LYS A 114 18.80 5.34 8.78
CA LYS A 114 19.19 5.50 10.19
C LYS A 114 20.62 5.04 10.46
N PHE A 115 21.02 3.90 9.86
CA PHE A 115 22.40 3.42 9.99
C PHE A 115 23.42 4.38 9.35
N LYS A 116 23.12 4.89 8.15
CA LYS A 116 23.97 5.85 7.45
C LYS A 116 24.07 7.18 8.19
N GLU A 117 22.97 7.69 8.76
CA GLU A 117 22.95 8.91 9.57
C GLU A 117 23.88 8.77 10.79
N LYS A 118 23.79 7.64 11.50
CA LYS A 118 24.68 7.36 12.63
C LYS A 118 26.15 7.26 12.21
N ALA A 119 26.43 6.66 11.05
CA ALA A 119 27.79 6.60 10.51
C ALA A 119 28.33 8.00 10.17
N ILE A 120 27.51 8.87 9.58
CA ILE A 120 27.86 10.27 9.29
C ILE A 120 28.16 11.03 10.58
N GLU A 121 27.34 10.87 11.62
CA GLU A 121 27.56 11.53 12.92
C GLU A 121 28.89 11.08 13.55
N ASN A 122 29.16 9.77 13.57
CA ASN A 122 30.44 9.25 14.05
C ASN A 122 31.65 9.82 13.27
N HIS A 123 31.56 9.90 11.93
CA HIS A 123 32.63 10.46 11.11
C HIS A 123 32.82 11.96 11.35
N LYS A 124 31.74 12.70 11.62
CA LYS A 124 31.81 14.12 11.98
C LYS A 124 32.54 14.31 13.31
N ASP A 125 32.25 13.49 14.30
CA ASP A 125 32.91 13.50 15.61
C ASP A 125 34.41 13.12 15.50
N ASP A 126 34.75 12.16 14.64
CA ASP A 126 36.14 11.79 14.36
C ASP A 126 36.90 12.92 13.67
N LEU A 127 36.27 13.60 12.70
CA LEU A 127 36.86 14.76 12.02
C LEU A 127 37.13 15.91 13.00
N GLU A 128 36.18 16.20 13.89
CA GLU A 128 36.35 17.25 14.90
C GLU A 128 37.47 16.92 15.88
N ARG A 129 37.61 15.65 16.29
CA ARG A 129 38.73 15.20 17.12
C ARG A 129 40.08 15.37 16.40
N ARG A 130 40.18 14.91 15.16
CA ARG A 130 41.41 15.05 14.35
C ARG A 130 41.78 16.50 14.12
N LYS A 131 40.80 17.39 13.92
CA LYS A 131 41.04 18.83 13.77
C LYS A 131 41.70 19.41 15.01
N LYS A 132 41.19 19.09 16.21
CA LYS A 132 41.78 19.50 17.48
C LYS A 132 43.21 18.94 17.68
N GLU A 133 43.47 17.71 17.24
CA GLU A 133 44.83 17.14 17.26
C GLU A 133 45.78 17.88 16.32
N ILE A 134 45.35 18.20 15.11
CA ILE A 134 46.13 19.00 14.14
C ILE A 134 46.45 20.37 14.72
N ASP A 135 45.48 21.04 15.34
CA ASP A 135 45.69 22.35 15.97
C ASP A 135 46.76 22.29 17.08
N LYS A 136 46.70 21.27 17.95
CA LYS A 136 47.72 21.04 18.98
C LYS A 136 49.10 20.78 18.39
N ILE A 137 49.20 19.95 17.36
CA ILE A 137 50.48 19.66 16.69
C ILE A 137 51.03 20.93 16.06
N ASN A 138 50.18 21.75 15.43
CA ASN A 138 50.59 23.03 14.84
C ASN A 138 51.13 24.01 15.89
N GLU A 139 50.54 24.05 17.09
CA GLU A 139 51.07 24.85 18.21
C GLU A 139 52.46 24.37 18.65
N VAL A 140 52.64 23.05 18.80
CA VAL A 140 53.94 22.46 19.15
C VAL A 140 54.99 22.75 18.08
N VAL A 141 54.65 22.59 16.79
CA VAL A 141 55.56 22.90 15.68
C VAL A 141 55.99 24.36 15.71
N LYS A 142 55.06 25.30 15.95
CA LYS A 142 55.39 26.73 16.08
C LYS A 142 56.31 27.01 17.26
N LEU A 143 56.13 26.33 18.39
CA LEU A 143 56.99 26.49 19.57
C LEU A 143 58.41 26.00 19.25
N ASN A 144 58.53 24.79 18.71
CA ASN A 144 59.80 24.20 18.32
C ASN A 144 60.53 25.04 17.24
N GLN A 145 59.78 25.64 16.32
CA GLN A 145 60.34 26.55 15.31
C GLN A 145 61.00 27.76 15.99
N LYS A 146 60.31 28.40 16.95
CA LYS A 146 60.86 29.52 17.72
C LYS A 146 62.11 29.13 18.52
N GLU A 147 62.06 27.99 19.20
CA GLU A 147 63.23 27.47 19.94
C GLU A 147 64.42 27.23 19.00
N THR A 148 64.16 26.69 17.80
CA THR A 148 65.18 26.47 16.78
C THR A 148 65.79 27.79 16.31
N ASP A 149 64.96 28.80 16.04
CA ASP A 149 65.41 30.14 15.63
C ASP A 149 66.27 30.80 16.74
N GLU A 150 65.86 30.69 18.00
CA GLU A 150 66.64 31.19 19.15
C GLU A 150 68.00 30.49 19.29
N LEU A 151 68.04 29.17 19.08
CA LEU A 151 69.29 28.40 19.10
C LEU A 151 70.20 28.79 17.94
N ILE A 152 69.66 29.02 16.75
CA ILE A 152 70.41 29.50 15.58
C ILE A 152 71.06 30.85 15.89
N GLU A 153 70.31 31.80 16.46
CA GLU A 153 70.87 33.10 16.83
C GLU A 153 71.97 32.99 17.89
N LYS A 154 71.78 32.13 18.92
CA LYS A 154 72.83 31.84 19.89
C LYS A 154 74.09 31.28 19.22
N ILE A 155 73.94 30.33 18.29
CA ILE A 155 75.08 29.77 17.54
C ILE A 155 75.81 30.87 16.79
N LYS A 156 75.10 31.74 16.03
CA LYS A 156 75.73 32.86 15.31
C LYS A 156 76.51 33.77 16.24
N THR A 157 75.97 34.13 17.40
CA THR A 157 76.68 34.99 18.37
C THR A 157 77.93 34.33 18.94
N LEU A 158 77.88 33.02 19.20
CA LEU A 158 79.04 32.25 19.66
C LEU A 158 80.10 32.13 18.57
N GLU A 159 79.70 31.87 17.33
CA GLU A 159 80.61 31.84 16.17
C GLU A 159 81.31 33.19 15.95
N ALA A 160 80.59 34.30 16.10
CA ALA A 160 81.16 35.65 16.02
C ALA A 160 82.22 35.88 17.12
N LYS A 161 81.88 35.58 18.38
CA LYS A 161 82.83 35.66 19.51
C LYS A 161 84.07 34.77 19.29
N LEU A 162 83.86 33.55 18.78
CA LEU A 162 84.95 32.63 18.48
C LEU A 162 85.89 33.19 17.40
N SER A 163 85.33 33.87 16.38
CA SER A 163 86.10 34.55 15.34
C SER A 163 86.96 35.68 15.90
N GLU A 164 86.39 36.51 16.79
CA GLU A 164 87.12 37.58 17.48
C GLU A 164 88.29 37.01 18.30
N ILE A 165 88.05 35.98 19.11
CA ILE A 165 89.08 35.29 19.90
C ILE A 165 90.17 34.72 19.00
N LYS A 166 89.81 34.13 17.84
CA LYS A 166 90.79 33.62 16.87
C LYS A 166 91.62 34.73 16.21
N ALA A 167 91.10 35.96 16.13
CA ALA A 167 91.83 37.12 15.61
C ALA A 167 92.77 37.75 16.65
N THR A 168 92.47 37.59 17.95
CA THR A 168 93.24 38.15 19.06
C THR A 168 94.75 37.86 18.99
N PRO A 169 95.24 36.63 18.74
CA PRO A 169 96.67 36.35 18.62
C PRO A 169 97.37 37.14 17.50
N LYS A 170 96.70 37.34 16.35
CA LYS A 170 97.26 38.11 15.23
C LYS A 170 97.37 39.60 15.56
N VAL A 171 96.36 40.15 16.25
CA VAL A 171 96.37 41.55 16.68
C VAL A 171 97.44 41.77 17.75
N LEU A 172 97.53 40.88 18.76
CA LEU A 172 98.59 40.92 19.77
C LEU A 172 99.99 40.89 19.14
N LYS A 173 100.21 40.00 18.16
CA LYS A 173 101.48 39.94 17.43
C LYS A 173 101.80 41.26 16.73
N ARG A 174 100.80 41.91 16.11
CA ARG A 174 100.98 43.18 15.40
C ARG A 174 101.20 44.37 16.34
N ILE A 175 100.51 44.41 17.47
CA ILE A 175 100.76 45.41 18.54
C ILE A 175 102.18 45.25 19.07
N LYS A 176 102.60 44.01 19.34
CA LYS A 176 103.95 43.67 19.78
C LYS A 176 105.02 44.18 18.81
N GLU A 177 104.87 43.88 17.51
CA GLU A 177 105.77 44.38 16.45
C GLU A 177 105.83 45.92 16.43
N MET A 178 104.70 46.59 16.60
CA MET A 178 104.64 48.06 16.62
C MET A 178 105.32 48.66 17.87
N MET A 179 105.15 48.05 19.05
CA MET A 179 105.76 48.51 20.30
C MET A 179 107.29 48.40 20.27
N LEU A 180 107.82 47.34 19.63
CA LEU A 180 109.24 47.19 19.35
C LEU A 180 109.75 48.30 18.40
N ILE A 181 109.07 48.52 17.27
CA ILE A 181 109.48 49.52 16.27
C ILE A 181 109.47 50.95 16.85
N LYS A 182 108.48 51.28 17.69
CA LYS A 182 108.35 52.60 18.30
C LYS A 182 109.19 52.77 19.58
N GLY A 183 109.93 51.76 20.01
CA GLY A 183 110.83 51.81 21.16
C GLY A 183 110.13 51.88 22.52
N PHE A 184 108.87 51.42 22.61
CA PHE A 184 108.10 51.42 23.86
C PHE A 184 108.48 50.25 24.80
N LEU A 185 109.14 49.21 24.27
CA LEU A 185 109.59 48.02 25.01
C LEU A 185 110.98 47.62 24.51
N SER A 186 111.89 47.29 25.42
CA SER A 186 113.17 46.67 25.08
C SER A 186 113.03 45.15 24.90
N ASP A 187 113.91 44.53 24.12
CA ASP A 187 113.90 43.07 23.87
C ASP A 187 113.86 42.26 25.18
N ARG A 188 114.51 42.76 26.24
CA ARG A 188 114.60 42.10 27.55
C ARG A 188 113.31 42.19 28.38
N GLU A 189 112.53 43.26 28.21
CA GLU A 189 111.20 43.40 28.84
C GLU A 189 110.15 42.57 28.11
N LEU A 190 110.32 42.40 26.81
CA LEU A 190 109.49 41.58 25.95
C LEU A 190 109.57 40.08 26.34
N ASP A 191 110.77 39.56 26.59
CA ASP A 191 111.01 38.17 26.98
C ASP A 191 110.38 37.82 28.34
N LYS A 192 110.27 38.79 29.26
CA LYS A 192 109.57 38.58 30.54
C LYS A 192 108.07 38.41 30.36
N ILE A 193 107.48 39.18 29.44
CA ILE A 193 106.06 39.04 29.10
C ILE A 193 105.82 37.66 28.48
N TYR A 194 106.74 37.13 27.68
CA TYR A 194 106.62 35.78 27.11
C TYR A 194 106.52 34.68 28.16
N ALA A 195 107.26 34.80 29.27
CA ALA A 195 107.23 33.82 30.34
C ALA A 195 105.92 33.80 31.16
N GLU A 196 105.04 34.81 31.00
CA GLU A 196 103.76 34.90 31.72
C GLU A 196 102.57 34.31 30.94
N PHE A 197 102.73 33.99 29.65
CA PHE A 197 101.64 33.54 28.76
C PHE A 197 101.84 32.13 28.15
N ASP A 198 102.95 31.45 28.46
CA ASP A 198 103.13 29.98 28.28
C ASP A 198 102.55 29.22 29.49
#